data_AF-A0A354IBM1-F1
#
_entry.id   AF-A0A354IBM1-F1
#
_cell.length_a   1.000
_cell.length_b   1.000
_cell.length_c   1.000
_cell.angle_alpha   90.00
_cell.angle_beta   90.00
_cell.angle_gamma   90.00
#
_symmetry.space_group_name_H-M   'P 1'
#
loop_
_entity.id
_entity.type
_entity.pdbx_description
1 polymer ?
#
loop_
_entity_poly.entity_id
_entity_poly.type
_entity_poly.pdbx_seq_one_letter_code
_entity_poly.pdbx_strand_id
1 'polypeptide(L)' 'MAASRIQGITVEIGGDTTKLTTALKSVNTDIRTTQSQLRDVNNLLKLDPGNTELLAQKHRLLADAVRETKEKLETLKTA' A
#
# COMPACT_ATOMS: atom_id res chain seq x y z
N MET A 1 -28.96 30.50 4.71
CA MET A 1 -27.59 30.47 5.26
C MET A 1 -27.12 29.06 5.70
N ALA A 2 -27.99 28.16 6.17
CA ALA A 2 -27.58 26.79 6.55
C ALA A 2 -27.18 25.88 5.37
N ALA A 3 -27.85 26.00 4.21
CA ALA A 3 -27.59 25.15 3.04
C ALA A 3 -26.17 25.31 2.47
N SER A 4 -25.65 26.54 2.38
CA SER A 4 -24.28 26.79 1.90
C SER A 4 -23.20 26.27 2.84
N ARG A 5 -23.46 26.24 4.15
CA ARG A 5 -22.52 25.69 5.16
C ARG A 5 -22.48 24.17 5.09
N ILE A 6 -23.63 23.51 4.88
CA ILE A 6 -23.71 22.06 4.70
C ILE A 6 -23.10 21.65 3.35
N GLN A 7 -23.36 22.38 2.26
CA GLN A 7 -22.68 22.12 0.98
C GLN A 7 -21.16 22.30 1.08
N GLY A 8 -20.67 23.32 1.80
CA GLY A 8 -19.23 23.51 2.04
C GLY A 8 -18.59 22.35 2.79
N ILE A 9 -19.24 21.88 3.87
CA ILE A 9 -18.78 20.70 4.65
C ILE A 9 -18.81 19.43 3.78
N THR A 10 -19.83 19.23 2.94
CA THR A 10 -19.90 18.08 2.01
C THR A 10 -18.79 18.11 0.97
N VAL A 11 -18.42 19.31 0.48
CA VAL A 11 -17.31 19.46 -0.47
C VAL A 11 -15.96 19.23 0.21
N GLU A 12 -15.75 19.70 1.44
CA GLU A 12 -14.55 19.41 2.23
C GLU A 12 -14.42 17.90 2.52
N ILE A 13 -15.45 17.27 3.07
CA ILE A 13 -15.46 15.82 3.36
C ILE A 13 -15.32 15.00 2.07
N GLY A 14 -16.02 15.37 0.99
CA GLY A 14 -15.93 14.69 -0.30
C GLY A 14 -14.54 14.82 -0.94
N GLY A 15 -13.89 15.98 -0.82
CA GLY A 15 -12.52 16.20 -1.26
C GLY A 15 -11.49 15.39 -0.48
N ASP A 16 -11.61 15.36 0.86
CA ASP A 16 -10.70 14.64 1.73
C ASP A 16 -10.86 13.12 1.63
N THR A 17 -12.10 12.62 1.57
CA THR A 17 -12.38 11.19 1.35
C THR A 17 -11.94 10.71 -0.03
N THR A 18 -11.99 11.56 -1.07
CA THR A 18 -11.49 11.22 -2.41
C THR A 18 -9.96 11.11 -2.45
N LYS A 19 -9.26 12.05 -1.81
CA LYS A 19 -7.79 12.00 -1.67
C LYS A 19 -7.36 10.79 -0.86
N LEU A 20 -8.03 10.52 0.26
CA LEU A 20 -7.80 9.34 1.08
C LEU A 20 -8.00 8.05 0.29
N THR A 21 -9.11 7.93 -0.44
CA THR A 21 -9.40 6.75 -1.28
C THR A 21 -8.32 6.55 -2.34
N THR A 22 -7.79 7.63 -2.90
CA THR A 22 -6.71 7.58 -3.89
C THR A 22 -5.40 7.13 -3.26
N ALA A 23 -5.02 7.68 -2.11
CA ALA A 23 -3.84 7.25 -1.36
C ALA A 23 -3.92 5.77 -0.97
N LEU A 24 -5.06 5.32 -0.43
CA LEU A 24 -5.29 3.91 -0.11
C LEU A 24 -5.24 3.01 -1.35
N LYS A 25 -5.73 3.46 -2.51
CA LYS A 25 -5.63 2.70 -3.77
C LYS A 25 -4.18 2.54 -4.24
N SER A 26 -3.37 3.60 -4.14
CA SER A 26 -1.95 3.55 -4.49
C SER A 26 -1.22 2.54 -3.61
N VAL A 27 -1.31 2.69 -2.28
CA VAL A 27 -0.65 1.79 -1.33
C VAL A 27 -1.12 0.34 -1.50
N ASN A 28 -2.40 0.10 -1.77
CA ASN A 28 -2.90 -1.25 -2.06
C ASN A 28 -2.33 -1.85 -3.36
N THR A 29 -2.02 -1.01 -4.35
CA THR A 29 -1.43 -1.45 -5.62
C THR A 29 0.03 -1.83 -5.41
N ASP A 30 0.77 -1.03 -4.64
CA ASP A 30 2.17 -1.29 -4.29
C ASP A 30 2.29 -2.61 -3.52
N ILE A 31 1.45 -2.82 -2.50
CA ILE A 31 1.40 -4.09 -1.74
C ILE A 31 1.14 -5.30 -2.65
N ARG A 32 0.23 -5.18 -3.63
CA ARG A 32 -0.06 -6.28 -4.56
C ARG A 32 1.14 -6.60 -5.45
N THR A 33 1.83 -5.58 -5.91
CA THR A 33 3.06 -5.73 -6.72
C THR A 33 4.15 -6.41 -5.90
N THR A 34 4.42 -5.92 -4.69
CA THR A 34 5.40 -6.50 -3.76
C THR A 34 5.07 -7.95 -3.42
N GLN A 35 3.79 -8.28 -3.22
CA GLN A 35 3.34 -9.66 -3.01
C GLN A 35 3.56 -10.56 -4.23
N SER A 36 3.34 -10.05 -5.45
CA SER A 36 3.61 -10.81 -6.68
C SER A 36 5.11 -11.11 -6.80
N GLN A 37 5.95 -10.09 -6.60
CA GLN A 37 7.41 -10.24 -6.63
C GLN A 37 7.90 -11.24 -5.57
N LEU A 38 7.32 -11.21 -4.36
CA LEU A 38 7.63 -12.21 -3.33
C LEU A 38 7.25 -13.63 -3.77
N ARG A 39 6.13 -13.83 -4.48
CA ARG A 39 5.76 -15.14 -5.02
C ARG A 39 6.75 -15.61 -6.07
N ASP A 40 7.16 -14.72 -6.97
CA ASP A 40 8.12 -15.03 -8.02
C ASP A 40 9.49 -15.41 -7.43
N VAL A 41 9.99 -14.62 -6.48
CA VAL A 41 11.24 -14.93 -5.76
C VAL A 41 11.12 -16.25 -5.01
N ASN A 42 10.00 -16.54 -4.35
CA ASN A 42 9.80 -17.83 -3.68
C ASN A 42 9.75 -19.01 -4.67
N ASN A 43 9.17 -18.84 -5.85
CA ASN A 43 9.15 -19.88 -6.88
C ASN A 43 10.56 -20.12 -7.44
N LEU A 44 11.32 -19.05 -7.69
CA LEU A 44 12.72 -19.16 -8.13
C LEU A 44 13.60 -19.81 -7.05
N LEU A 45 13.44 -19.45 -5.77
CA LEU A 45 14.13 -20.10 -4.65
C LEU A 45 13.77 -21.58 -4.47
N LYS A 46 12.61 -22.04 -4.95
CA LYS A 46 12.28 -23.48 -4.96
C LYS A 46 13.08 -24.21 -6.04
N LEU A 47 13.38 -23.54 -7.16
CA LEU A 47 14.18 -24.11 -8.25
C LEU A 47 15.67 -24.06 -7.91
N ASP A 48 16.12 -22.99 -7.24
CA ASP A 48 17.50 -22.80 -6.79
C ASP A 48 17.54 -22.29 -5.33
N PRO A 49 17.47 -23.20 -4.34
CA PRO A 49 17.43 -22.82 -2.92
C PRO A 49 18.76 -22.30 -2.38
N GLY A 50 19.86 -22.46 -3.13
CA GLY A 50 21.19 -21.94 -2.76
C GLY A 50 21.43 -20.50 -3.22
N ASN A 51 20.46 -19.89 -3.93
CA ASN A 51 20.63 -18.59 -4.54
C ASN A 51 20.57 -17.46 -3.49
N THR A 52 21.75 -17.03 -3.06
CA THR A 52 21.92 -15.97 -2.05
C THR A 52 21.42 -14.59 -2.52
N GLU A 53 21.43 -14.34 -3.83
CA GLU A 53 20.92 -13.09 -4.41
C GLU A 53 19.39 -13.02 -4.31
N LEU A 54 18.70 -14.11 -4.64
CA LEU A 54 17.25 -14.23 -4.46
C LEU A 54 16.84 -14.18 -2.97
N LEU A 55 17.64 -14.72 -2.07
CA LEU A 55 17.44 -14.57 -0.62
C LEU A 55 17.54 -13.10 -0.20
N ALA A 56 18.58 -12.39 -0.65
CA ALA A 56 18.73 -10.97 -0.37
C ALA A 56 17.59 -10.14 -0.99
N GLN A 57 17.10 -10.52 -2.17
CA GLN A 57 15.94 -9.89 -2.80
C GLN A 57 14.66 -10.13 -1.99
N LYS A 58 14.44 -11.36 -1.50
CA LYS A 58 13.31 -11.70 -0.63
C LYS A 58 13.31 -10.85 0.64
N HIS A 59 14.45 -10.70 1.30
CA HIS A 59 14.56 -9.86 2.50
C HIS A 59 14.22 -8.39 2.23
N ARG A 60 14.67 -7.84 1.10
CA ARG A 60 14.33 -6.46 0.68
C ARG A 60 12.82 -6.31 0.46
N LEU A 61 12.22 -7.20 -0.33
CA LEU A 61 10.78 -7.18 -0.60
C LEU A 61 9.94 -7.35 0.67
N LEU A 62 10.40 -8.14 1.64
CA LEU A 62 9.73 -8.25 2.94
C LEU A 62 9.79 -6.96 3.75
N ALA A 63 10.93 -6.26 3.72
CA ALA A 63 11.06 -4.94 4.36
C ALA A 63 10.12 -3.91 3.71
N ASP A 64 10.03 -3.91 2.38
CA ASP A 64 9.09 -3.05 1.64
C ASP A 64 7.63 -3.37 1.97
N ALA A 65 7.26 -4.66 1.99
CA ALA A 65 5.89 -5.07 2.35
C ALA A 65 5.50 -4.61 3.76
N VAL A 66 6.42 -4.66 4.73
CA VAL A 66 6.20 -4.16 6.09
C VAL A 66 6.02 -2.64 6.09
N ARG A 67 6.87 -1.91 5.36
CA ARG A 67 6.78 -0.45 5.23
C ARG A 67 5.45 -0.02 4.61
N GLU A 68 5.06 -0.60 3.48
CA GLU A 68 3.81 -0.31 2.79
C GLU A 68 2.59 -0.62 3.65
N THR A 69 2.62 -1.74 4.40
CA THR A 69 1.54 -2.09 5.34
C THR A 69 1.44 -1.08 6.47
N LYS A 70 2.58 -0.59 6.97
CA LYS A 70 2.62 0.48 7.98
C LYS A 70 2.06 1.78 7.42
N GLU A 71 2.46 2.19 6.22
CA GLU A 71 1.93 3.38 5.54
C GLU A 71 0.42 3.29 5.32
N LYS A 72 -0.09 2.11 4.94
CA LYS A 72 -1.53 1.86 4.84
C LYS A 72 -2.24 2.06 6.17
N LEU A 73 -1.68 1.51 7.25
CA LEU A 73 -2.24 1.63 8.58
C LEU A 73 -2.27 3.09 9.06
N GLU A 74 -1.18 3.83 8.86
CA GLU A 74 -1.13 5.25 9.22
C GLU A 74 -2.14 6.07 8.40
N THR A 75 -2.23 5.82 7.09
CA THR A 75 -3.24 6.46 6.22
C THR A 75 -4.66 6.19 6.70
N LEU A 76 -4.94 4.98 7.18
CA LEU A 76 -6.25 4.61 7.74
C LEU A 76 -6.52 5.22 9.12
N LYS A 77 -5.49 5.53 9.91
CA LYS A 77 -5.64 6.20 11.22
C LYS A 77 -5.84 7.70 11.11
N THR A 78 -5.30 8.31 10.05
CA THR A 78 -5.47 9.74 9.76
C THR A 78 -6.79 10.05 9.05
N ALA A 79 -7.50 9.01 8.60
CA ALA A 79 -8.84 9.07 8.03
C ALA A 79 -9.91 9.14 9.11
#